data_AF-A0A0M3UCX3-F1
#
_entry.id   AF-A0A0M3UCX3-F1
#
_cell.length_a   1.000
_cell.length_b   1.000
_cell.length_c   1.000
_cell.angle_alpha   90.00
_cell.angle_beta   90.00
_cell.angle_gamma   90.00
#
_symmetry.space_group_name_H-M   'P 1'
#
loop_
_entity.id
_entity.type
_entity.pdbx_description
1 polymer ?
#
loop_
_entity_poly.entity_id
_entity_poly.type
_entity_poly.pdbx_seq_one_letter_code
_entity_poly.pdbx_strand_id
1 'polypeptide(L)'
;MAVVTAPDEGQTVTVTCARDSRSHVVAQAVLADSLAAGTGHCTALCGHVVLPASLASPPGDGCLLCAETSGAGRRARRRGRIGFGRSARAAS
;
A
#
# COMPACT_ATOMS: atom_id res chain seq x y z
N MET A 1 -6.38 10.20 -30.87
CA MET A 1 -7.44 9.65 -30.01
C MET A 1 -6.83 9.38 -28.64
N ALA A 2 -7.11 10.24 -27.65
CA ALA A 2 -6.67 10.00 -26.28
C ALA A 2 -7.68 9.05 -25.62
N VAL A 3 -7.23 7.83 -25.30
CA VAL A 3 -7.98 6.97 -24.40
C VAL A 3 -7.86 7.57 -23.00
N VAL A 4 -8.82 8.41 -22.62
CA VAL A 4 -9.07 8.66 -21.20
C VAL A 4 -9.66 7.35 -20.67
N THR A 5 -8.78 6.45 -20.23
CA THR A 5 -9.19 5.42 -19.29
C THR A 5 -9.67 6.19 -18.07
N ALA A 6 -10.98 6.16 -17.81
CA ALA A 6 -11.52 6.64 -16.54
C ALA A 6 -10.65 6.08 -15.41
N PRO A 7 -10.30 6.87 -14.37
CA PRO A 7 -9.60 6.31 -13.23
C PRO A 7 -10.46 5.14 -12.76
N ASP A 8 -9.88 3.95 -12.79
CA ASP A 8 -10.53 2.76 -12.26
C ASP A 8 -10.72 3.06 -10.77
N GLU A 9 -11.95 3.38 -10.37
CA GLU A 9 -12.29 3.87 -9.03
C GLU A 9 -11.99 2.83 -7.92
N GLY A 10 -11.51 1.64 -8.30
CA GLY A 10 -11.03 0.59 -7.43
C GLY A 10 -9.51 0.38 -7.43
N GLN A 11 -8.72 1.17 -8.17
CA GLN A 11 -7.28 0.95 -8.28
C GLN A 11 -6.57 1.45 -7.02
N THR A 12 -5.90 0.53 -6.33
CA THR A 12 -5.19 0.81 -5.07
C THR A 12 -3.70 0.59 -5.21
N VAL A 13 -2.92 1.41 -4.51
CA VAL A 13 -1.46 1.34 -4.46
C VAL A 13 -0.99 1.17 -3.02
N THR A 14 0.14 0.48 -2.83
CA THR A 14 0.76 0.33 -1.51
C THR A 14 1.81 1.40 -1.31
N VAL A 15 1.73 2.12 -0.19
CA VAL A 15 2.63 3.25 0.15
C VAL A 15 3.17 3.04 1.56
N THR A 16 4.50 3.09 1.71
CA THR A 16 5.15 3.06 3.03
C THR A 16 5.04 4.43 3.69
N CYS A 17 4.56 4.47 4.93
CA CYS A 17 4.50 5.69 5.72
C CYS A 17 5.82 5.91 6.46
N ALA A 18 6.43 7.07 6.29
CA ALA A 18 7.68 7.45 6.97
C ALA A 18 7.54 7.55 8.50
N ARG A 19 6.30 7.76 8.99
CA ARG A 19 6.03 8.00 10.41
C ARG A 19 5.86 6.72 11.22
N ASP A 20 5.22 5.69 10.67
CA ASP A 20 4.93 4.44 11.37
C ASP A 20 5.65 3.22 10.78
N SER A 21 6.47 3.45 9.75
CA SER A 21 7.23 2.44 8.99
C SER A 21 6.39 1.26 8.47
N ARG A 22 5.07 1.45 8.28
CA ARG A 22 4.17 0.45 7.73
C ARG A 22 3.73 0.80 6.32
N SER A 23 3.46 -0.24 5.55
CA SER A 23 2.91 -0.17 4.21
C SER A 23 1.38 -0.15 4.27
N HIS A 24 0.78 0.93 3.80
CA HIS A 24 -0.67 1.15 3.79
C HIS A 24 -1.20 1.12 2.35
N VAL A 25 -2.45 0.75 2.20
CA VAL A 25 -3.12 0.74 0.90
C VAL A 25 -3.87 2.06 0.74
N VAL A 26 -3.61 2.76 -0.37
CA VAL A 26 -4.18 4.07 -0.70
C VAL A 26 -4.89 3.95 -2.05
N ALA A 27 -6.03 4.61 -2.21
CA ALA A 27 -6.67 4.72 -3.52
C ALA A 27 -5.78 5.54 -4.46
N GLN A 28 -5.62 5.10 -5.71
CA GLN A 28 -4.72 5.76 -6.65
C GLN A 28 -5.12 7.22 -6.90
N ALA A 29 -6.42 7.49 -6.99
CA ALA A 29 -6.95 8.85 -7.11
C ALA A 29 -6.52 9.75 -5.93
N VAL A 30 -6.64 9.25 -4.69
CA VAL A 30 -6.23 9.99 -3.48
C VAL A 30 -4.73 10.29 -3.49
N LEU A 31 -3.89 9.32 -3.91
CA LEU A 31 -2.45 9.57 -4.02
C LEU A 31 -2.14 10.58 -5.12
N ALA A 32 -2.79 10.47 -6.29
CA ALA A 32 -2.59 11.39 -7.41
C ALA A 32 -2.99 12.83 -7.03
N ASP A 33 -4.14 13.00 -6.37
CA ASP A 33 -4.62 14.30 -5.89
C ASP A 33 -3.65 14.90 -4.86
N SER A 34 -3.18 14.11 -3.89
CA SER A 34 -2.19 14.55 -2.91
C SER A 34 -0.87 15.01 -3.55
N LEU A 35 -0.41 14.32 -4.60
CA LEU A 35 0.78 14.68 -5.36
C LEU A 35 0.55 15.96 -6.18
N ALA A 36 -0.58 16.07 -6.87
CA ALA A 36 -0.94 17.25 -7.65
C ALA A 36 -1.09 18.50 -6.77
N ALA A 37 -1.66 18.34 -5.58
CA ALA A 37 -1.81 19.40 -4.59
C ALA A 37 -0.53 19.70 -3.78
N GLY A 38 0.51 18.85 -3.87
CA GLY A 38 1.77 19.02 -3.13
C GLY A 38 1.63 18.93 -1.61
N THR A 39 0.59 18.27 -1.10
CA THR A 39 0.29 18.19 0.35
C THR A 39 1.27 17.33 1.13
N GLY A 40 1.96 16.40 0.46
CA GLY A 40 2.93 15.50 1.09
C GLY A 40 2.31 14.41 1.98
N HIS A 41 0.99 14.26 1.99
CA HIS A 41 0.31 13.21 2.74
C HIS A 41 -0.97 12.74 2.04
N CYS A 42 -1.40 11.52 2.30
CA CYS A 42 -2.61 10.94 1.73
C CYS A 42 -3.33 10.03 2.74
N THR A 43 -4.65 9.87 2.60
CA THR A 43 -5.44 9.02 3.50
C THR A 43 -5.48 7.60 2.97
N ALA A 44 -5.04 6.64 3.78
CA ALA A 44 -5.14 5.22 3.47
C ALA A 44 -6.55 4.67 3.69
N LEU A 45 -6.83 3.47 3.16
CA LEU A 45 -8.10 2.76 3.36
C LEU A 45 -8.41 2.45 4.82
N CYS A 46 -7.38 2.35 5.68
CA CYS A 46 -7.55 2.17 7.12
C CYS A 46 -7.87 3.48 7.88
N GLY A 47 -7.92 4.62 7.18
CA GLY A 47 -8.09 5.95 7.77
C GLY A 47 -6.79 6.59 8.27
N HIS A 48 -5.64 5.92 8.16
CA HIS A 48 -4.36 6.50 8.56
C HIS A 48 -3.90 7.57 7.56
N VAL A 49 -3.38 8.69 8.07
CA VAL A 49 -2.72 9.70 7.26
C VAL A 49 -1.29 9.25 6.98
N VAL A 50 -1.05 8.82 5.75
CA VAL A 50 0.24 8.33 5.26
C VAL A 50 1.09 9.50 4.83
N LEU A 51 2.29 9.60 5.39
CA LEU A 51 3.36 10.44 4.86
C LEU A 51 4.25 9.56 3.97
N PRO A 52 4.20 9.68 2.63
CA PRO A 52 4.96 8.82 1.75
C PRO A 52 6.45 8.87 2.08
N ALA A 53 7.03 7.71 2.37
CA ALA A 53 8.46 7.58 2.58
C ALA A 53 9.23 7.80 1.28
N SER A 54 10.52 8.10 1.41
CA SER A 54 11.42 8.13 0.25
C SER A 54 11.43 6.77 -0.44
N LEU A 55 11.51 6.77 -1.78
CA LEU A 55 11.69 5.54 -2.55
C LEU A 55 13.02 4.83 -2.27
N ALA A 56 13.99 5.53 -1.68
CA ALA A 56 15.24 4.94 -1.21
C ALA A 56 15.09 4.23 0.15
N SER A 57 14.00 4.47 0.88
CA SER A 57 13.71 3.78 2.14
C SER A 57 13.22 2.36 1.84
N PRO A 58 13.59 1.36 2.68
CA PRO A 58 13.07 0.02 2.53
C PRO A 58 11.54 -0.01 2.73
N PRO A 59 10.82 -0.94 2.07
CA PRO A 59 9.39 -1.10 2.29
C PRO A 59 9.09 -1.55 3.72
N GLY A 60 8.01 -1.04 4.28
CA GLY A 60 7.54 -1.36 5.62
C GLY A 60 6.67 -2.62 5.68
N ASP A 61 6.43 -3.13 6.88
CA ASP A 61 5.46 -4.21 7.10
C ASP A 61 4.04 -3.79 6.71
N GLY A 62 3.25 -4.72 6.17
CA GLY A 62 1.87 -4.45 5.75
C GLY A 62 0.94 -4.09 6.92
N CYS A 63 0.16 -3.02 6.76
CA CYS A 63 -0.88 -2.66 7.70
C CYS A 63 -2.03 -3.67 7.67
N LEU A 64 -2.31 -4.31 8.82
CA LEU A 64 -3.33 -5.35 8.94
C LEU A 64 -4.74 -4.86 8.57
N LEU A 65 -5.10 -3.65 9.02
CA LEU A 65 -6.39 -3.04 8.69
C LEU A 65 -6.53 -2.81 7.18
N CYS A 66 -5.45 -2.36 6.53
CA CYS A 66 -5.46 -2.21 5.08
C CYS A 66 -5.63 -3.57 4.38
N ALA A 67 -5.00 -4.64 4.87
CA ALA A 67 -5.11 -5.98 4.29
C ALA A 67 -6.52 -6.57 4.42
N GLU A 68 -7.24 -6.23 5.50
CA GLU A 68 -8.64 -6.60 5.73
C GLU A 68 -9.58 -5.82 4.80
N THR A 69 -9.44 -4.49 4.74
CA THR A 69 -10.32 -3.60 3.96
C THR A 69 -10.15 -3.77 2.45
N SER A 70 -8.92 -3.95 1.95
CA SER A 70 -8.64 -4.09 0.52
C SER A 70 -9.04 -5.46 -0.07
N GLY A 71 -9.57 -6.38 0.75
CA GLY A 71 -9.95 -7.72 0.30
C GLY A 71 -8.76 -8.61 -0.12
N ALA A 72 -7.52 -8.11 -0.05
CA ALA A 72 -6.29 -8.86 -0.27
C ALA A 72 -6.19 -10.08 0.68
N GLY A 73 -6.77 -9.97 1.89
CA GLY A 73 -6.93 -11.08 2.82
C GLY A 73 -7.63 -12.31 2.20
N ARG A 74 -8.61 -12.14 1.29
CA ARG A 74 -9.33 -13.26 0.65
C ARG A 74 -8.49 -13.99 -0.39
N ARG A 75 -7.53 -13.31 -1.05
CA ARG A 75 -6.61 -13.92 -2.03
C ARG A 75 -5.35 -14.48 -1.36
N ALA A 76 -4.86 -13.84 -0.30
CA ALA A 76 -3.74 -14.34 0.50
C ALA A 76 -4.05 -15.67 1.20
N ARG A 77 -5.28 -15.89 1.70
CA ARG A 77 -5.68 -17.18 2.30
C ARG A 77 -5.66 -18.35 1.31
N ARG A 78 -5.81 -18.12 0.00
CA ARG A 78 -5.64 -19.16 -1.04
C ARG A 78 -4.17 -19.42 -1.37
N ARG A 79 -3.30 -18.40 -1.25
CA ARG A 79 -1.86 -18.52 -1.53
C ARG A 79 -1.04 -19.00 -0.33
N GLY A 80 -1.59 -18.88 0.88
CA GLY A 80 -1.01 -19.37 2.13
C GLY A 80 -0.91 -20.89 2.27
N ARG A 81 -1.53 -21.68 1.38
CA ARG A 81 -1.26 -23.13 1.30
C ARG A 81 -0.04 -23.50 0.45
N ILE A 82 0.59 -22.56 -0.25
CA ILE A 82 1.58 -22.91 -1.30
C ILE A 82 2.91 -22.14 -1.23
N GLY A 83 3.19 -21.25 -0.26
CA GLY A 83 4.43 -20.48 -0.39
C GLY A 83 4.92 -19.59 0.75
N PHE A 84 4.53 -19.79 2.01
CA PHE A 84 5.23 -19.14 3.13
C PHE A 84 6.12 -20.15 3.84
N GLY A 85 7.06 -20.70 3.07
CA GLY A 85 8.21 -21.43 3.58
C GLY A 85 9.37 -20.46 3.83
N ARG A 86 9.57 -20.10 5.11
CA ARG A 86 10.86 -19.85 5.75
C ARG A 86 11.73 -18.70 5.21
N SER A 87 11.60 -17.51 5.80
CA SER A 87 12.76 -16.62 5.97
C SER A 87 13.61 -17.16 7.14
N ALA A 88 14.61 -17.96 6.80
CA ALA A 88 15.66 -18.36 7.73
C ALA A 88 16.53 -17.14 8.04
N ARG A 89 16.70 -16.87 9.33
CA ARG A 89 17.78 -16.03 9.85
C ARG A 89 19.12 -16.64 9.43
N ALA A 90 19.99 -15.84 8.84
CA ALA A 90 21.42 -16.12 8.78
C ALA A 90 22.15 -14.82 9.11
N ALA A 91 22.67 -14.73 10.33
CA ALA A 91 23.74 -13.83 10.71
C ALA A 91 24.88 -14.74 11.18
N SER A 92 26.03 -14.60 10.54
CA SER A 92 27.33 -15.14 10.96
C SER A 92 28.33 -14.02 10.79
#